data_AF-K5XLW2-F1
#
_entry.id   AF-K5XLW2-F1
#
_cell.length_a   1.000
_cell.length_b   1.000
_cell.length_c   1.000
_cell.angle_alpha   90.00
_cell.angle_beta   90.00
_cell.angle_gamma   90.00
#
_symmetry.space_group_name_H-M   'P 1'
#
loop_
_entity.id
_entity.type
_entity.pdbx_description
1 polymer ?
#
loop_
_entity_poly.entity_id
_entity_poly.type
_entity_poly.pdbx_seq_one_letter_code
_entity_poly.pdbx_strand_id
1 'polypeptide(L)'
;MNQEQVVDGSHYLFWAAVPSICILTAYYFGNKIYARYRLKKHGIGKGAPGFQTNVKKLQVTPEIAERLRRGEYVSSEEIEAAVARADTEAKKRPPQGVIEVGFGPREETPQADSEKPANEWLPDNLTNPKKRGKGKRK
;
A
#
# COMPACT_ATOMS: atom_id res chain seq x y z
N MET A 1 51.39 36.38 -4.24
CA MET A 1 51.82 35.26 -3.36
C MET A 1 50.67 34.81 -2.43
N ASN A 2 49.44 34.57 -2.95
CA ASN A 2 48.29 34.18 -2.10
C ASN A 2 47.58 32.89 -2.59
N GLN A 3 48.16 32.15 -3.54
CA GLN A 3 47.48 31.01 -4.18
C GLN A 3 47.71 29.68 -3.45
N GLU A 4 48.79 29.51 -2.69
CA GLU A 4 49.12 28.23 -2.05
C GLU A 4 48.25 27.91 -0.82
N GLN A 5 47.86 28.92 -0.03
CA GLN A 5 47.09 28.71 1.20
C GLN A 5 45.64 28.24 0.98
N VAL A 6 45.08 28.42 -0.23
CA VAL A 6 43.70 28.02 -0.55
C VAL A 6 43.61 26.51 -0.81
N VAL A 7 44.67 25.90 -1.34
CA VAL A 7 44.70 24.49 -1.74
C VAL A 7 44.70 23.57 -0.52
N ASP A 8 45.47 23.91 0.51
CA ASP A 8 45.60 23.10 1.72
C ASP A 8 44.28 23.00 2.51
N GLY A 9 43.54 24.10 2.65
CA GLY A 9 42.25 24.11 3.36
C GLY A 9 41.19 23.23 2.69
N SER A 10 41.20 23.14 1.36
CA SER A 10 40.26 22.30 0.61
C SER A 10 40.53 20.80 0.83
N HIS A 11 41.80 20.39 0.97
CA HIS A 11 42.19 19.00 1.11
C HIS A 11 41.68 18.39 2.43
N TYR A 12 41.78 19.14 3.54
CA TYR A 12 41.20 18.75 4.83
C TYR A 12 39.66 18.70 4.79
N LEU A 13 39.03 19.61 4.07
CA LEU A 13 37.58 19.62 3.84
C LEU A 13 37.12 18.36 3.10
N PHE A 14 37.83 17.94 2.04
CA PHE A 14 37.54 16.69 1.34
C PHE A 14 37.77 15.46 2.23
N TRP A 15 38.86 15.43 2.99
CA TRP A 15 39.16 14.31 3.88
C TRP A 15 38.14 14.16 5.03
N ALA A 16 37.53 15.25 5.48
CA ALA A 16 36.45 15.23 6.47
C ALA A 16 35.05 15.01 5.84
N ALA A 17 34.80 15.55 4.65
CA ALA A 17 33.51 15.45 3.96
C ALA A 17 33.27 14.07 3.34
N VAL A 18 34.29 13.44 2.75
CA VAL A 18 34.17 12.12 2.14
C VAL A 18 33.67 11.05 3.12
N PRO A 19 34.25 10.87 4.33
CA PRO A 19 33.77 9.86 5.26
C PRO A 19 32.37 10.17 5.81
N SER A 20 32.04 11.44 6.03
CA SER A 20 30.70 11.83 6.53
C SER A 20 29.61 11.55 5.48
N ILE A 21 29.86 11.81 4.20
CA ILE A 21 28.96 11.46 3.10
C ILE A 21 28.82 9.93 2.96
N CYS A 22 29.92 9.19 3.08
CA CYS A 22 29.89 7.72 3.06
C CYS A 22 29.05 7.13 4.20
N ILE A 23 29.18 7.67 5.42
CA ILE A 23 28.38 7.22 6.58
C ILE A 23 26.90 7.52 6.36
N LEU A 24 26.55 8.73 5.90
CA LEU A 24 25.16 9.11 5.64
C LEU A 24 24.52 8.26 4.55
N THR A 25 25.25 7.99 3.46
CA THR A 25 24.76 7.12 2.38
C THR A 25 24.60 5.68 2.87
N ALA A 26 25.60 5.12 3.56
CA ALA A 26 25.51 3.78 4.13
C ALA A 26 24.34 3.63 5.12
N TYR A 27 24.12 4.63 5.98
CA TYR A 27 22.99 4.65 6.92
C TYR A 27 21.65 4.67 6.17
N TYR A 28 21.51 5.54 5.17
CA TYR A 28 20.28 5.66 4.39
C TYR A 28 19.95 4.37 3.63
N PHE A 29 20.92 3.79 2.93
CA PHE A 29 20.74 2.52 2.21
C PHE A 29 20.55 1.34 3.17
N GLY A 30 21.30 1.29 4.27
CA GLY A 30 21.17 0.27 5.31
C GLY A 30 19.78 0.25 5.92
N ASN A 31 19.23 1.42 6.29
CA ASN A 31 17.88 1.52 6.85
C ASN A 31 16.81 1.06 5.85
N LYS A 32 16.98 1.39 4.56
CA LYS A 32 16.07 0.92 3.49
C LYS A 32 16.10 -0.59 3.32
N ILE A 33 17.27 -1.22 3.37
CA ILE A 33 17.43 -2.67 3.29
C ILE A 33 16.86 -3.34 4.55
N TYR A 34 17.16 -2.79 5.72
CA TYR A 34 16.66 -3.30 7.00
C TYR A 34 15.14 -3.24 7.11
N ALA A 35 14.53 -2.13 6.69
CA ALA A 35 13.08 -2.00 6.62
C ALA A 35 12.47 -3.08 5.70
N ARG A 36 13.03 -3.27 4.50
CA ARG A 36 12.60 -4.33 3.57
C ARG A 36 12.71 -5.73 4.19
N TYR A 37 13.82 -6.02 4.88
CA TYR A 37 14.02 -7.30 5.57
C TYR A 37 13.00 -7.51 6.68
N ARG A 38 12.75 -6.48 7.50
CA ARG A 38 11.77 -6.55 8.60
C ARG A 38 10.36 -6.75 8.06
N LEU A 39 9.97 -6.08 6.96
CA LEU A 39 8.70 -6.35 6.29
C LEU A 39 8.63 -7.78 5.74
N LYS A 40 9.72 -8.29 5.16
CA LYS A 40 9.75 -9.70 4.70
C LYS A 40 9.66 -10.68 5.85
N LYS A 41 10.20 -10.39 7.03
CA LYS A 41 10.24 -11.32 8.16
C LYS A 41 8.99 -11.23 9.05
N HIS A 42 8.57 -10.01 9.36
CA HIS A 42 7.52 -9.64 10.32
C HIS A 42 6.53 -8.60 9.79
N GLY A 43 6.48 -8.37 8.48
CA GLY A 43 5.66 -7.33 7.89
C GLY A 43 4.16 -7.53 8.09
N ILE A 44 3.44 -6.44 7.85
CA ILE A 44 1.98 -6.39 7.85
C ILE A 44 1.47 -7.43 6.83
N GLY A 45 0.56 -8.31 7.27
CA GLY A 45 0.01 -9.38 6.44
C GLY A 45 0.73 -10.73 6.52
N LYS A 46 1.75 -10.89 7.39
CA LYS A 46 2.27 -12.23 7.75
C LYS A 46 1.45 -12.96 8.81
N GLY A 47 0.72 -12.21 9.64
CA GLY A 47 -0.20 -12.77 10.63
C GLY A 47 0.52 -13.34 11.84
N ALA A 48 -0.27 -13.84 12.79
CA ALA A 48 0.27 -14.63 13.89
C ALA A 48 0.91 -15.91 13.32
N PRO A 49 2.00 -16.43 13.94
CA PRO A 49 2.56 -17.72 13.59
C PRO A 49 1.45 -18.79 13.56
N GLY A 50 1.28 -19.47 12.43
CA GLY A 50 0.23 -20.48 12.24
C GLY A 50 -1.08 -19.97 11.61
N PHE A 51 -1.24 -18.66 11.39
CA PHE A 51 -2.39 -18.11 10.67
C PHE A 51 -2.00 -17.58 9.29
N GLN A 52 -2.56 -18.16 8.23
CA GLN A 52 -2.29 -17.76 6.84
C GLN A 52 -3.02 -16.45 6.51
N THR A 53 -2.46 -15.31 6.92
CA THR A 53 -2.99 -13.98 6.55
C THR A 53 -2.46 -13.46 5.21
N ASN A 54 -1.44 -14.10 4.63
CA ASN A 54 -0.77 -13.61 3.44
C ASN A 54 -1.49 -14.08 2.15
N VAL A 55 -2.76 -13.72 2.02
CA VAL A 55 -3.57 -13.99 0.82
C VAL A 55 -3.52 -12.79 -0.11
N LYS A 56 -3.22 -13.03 -1.39
CA LYS A 56 -3.23 -11.99 -2.43
C LYS A 56 -4.68 -11.72 -2.83
N LYS A 57 -5.08 -10.45 -2.80
CA LYS A 57 -6.36 -10.03 -3.40
C LYS A 57 -6.21 -10.06 -4.92
N LEU A 58 -6.96 -10.93 -5.59
CA LEU A 58 -7.04 -10.99 -7.05
C LEU A 58 -8.26 -10.20 -7.53
N GLN A 59 -8.11 -9.47 -8.63
CA GLN A 59 -9.23 -8.83 -9.30
C GLN A 59 -9.98 -9.89 -10.09
N VAL A 60 -11.27 -10.08 -9.80
CA VAL A 60 -12.10 -11.07 -10.50
C VAL A 60 -12.41 -10.53 -11.91
N THR A 61 -12.18 -11.35 -12.93
CA THR A 61 -12.52 -11.00 -14.32
C THR A 61 -14.04 -10.91 -14.49
N PRO A 62 -14.55 -10.08 -15.43
CA PRO A 62 -16.00 -9.87 -15.59
C PRO A 62 -16.74 -11.17 -15.89
N GLU A 63 -16.18 -12.05 -16.71
CA GLU A 63 -16.76 -13.37 -17.03
C GLU A 63 -16.96 -14.23 -15.77
N ILE A 64 -15.93 -14.32 -14.94
CA ILE A 64 -15.98 -15.10 -13.69
C ILE A 64 -16.93 -14.45 -12.69
N ALA A 65 -16.97 -13.12 -12.64
CA ALA A 65 -17.88 -12.40 -11.76
C ALA A 65 -19.36 -12.68 -12.10
N GLU A 66 -19.71 -12.79 -13.38
CA GLU A 66 -21.06 -13.15 -13.82
C GLU A 66 -21.43 -14.58 -13.44
N ARG A 67 -20.51 -15.54 -13.62
CA ARG A 67 -20.72 -16.94 -13.22
C ARG A 67 -20.92 -17.07 -11.71
N LEU A 68 -20.09 -16.37 -10.92
CA LEU A 68 -20.25 -16.33 -9.47
C LEU A 68 -21.58 -15.71 -9.04
N ARG A 69 -22.04 -14.65 -9.72
CA ARG A 69 -23.36 -14.05 -9.46
C ARG A 69 -24.52 -14.99 -9.80
N ARG A 70 -24.36 -15.85 -10.82
CA ARG A 70 -25.32 -16.88 -11.19
C ARG A 70 -25.37 -18.03 -10.16
N GLY A 71 -24.36 -18.13 -9.30
CA GLY A 71 -24.22 -19.23 -8.33
C GLY A 71 -23.57 -20.48 -8.93
N GLU A 72 -22.88 -20.36 -10.06
CA GLU A 72 -22.10 -21.45 -10.66
C GLU A 72 -20.82 -21.69 -9.85
N TYR A 73 -20.43 -22.97 -9.68
CA TYR A 73 -19.20 -23.33 -8.98
C TYR A 73 -18.00 -23.12 -9.90
N VAL A 74 -17.17 -22.12 -9.60
CA VAL A 74 -15.94 -21.82 -10.33
C VAL A 74 -14.74 -22.31 -9.50
N SER A 75 -13.89 -23.13 -10.12
CA SER A 75 -12.68 -23.64 -9.46
C SER A 75 -11.61 -22.56 -9.32
N SER A 76 -10.73 -22.69 -8.32
CA SER A 76 -9.61 -21.76 -8.11
C SER A 76 -8.69 -21.66 -9.33
N GLU A 77 -8.45 -22.78 -10.00
CA GLU A 77 -7.60 -22.87 -11.20
C GLU A 77 -8.18 -22.06 -12.37
N GLU A 78 -9.51 -22.07 -12.53
CA GLU A 78 -10.19 -21.27 -13.56
C GLU A 78 -10.06 -19.77 -13.29
N ILE A 79 -10.21 -19.36 -12.03
CA ILE A 79 -10.04 -17.95 -11.62
C ILE A 79 -8.61 -17.51 -11.93
N GLU A 80 -7.61 -18.31 -11.56
CA GLU A 80 -6.20 -18.02 -11.82
C GLU A 80 -5.88 -17.95 -13.31
N ALA A 81 -6.38 -18.89 -14.10
CA ALA A 81 -6.22 -18.89 -15.55
C ALA A 81 -6.87 -17.66 -16.21
N ALA A 82 -8.07 -17.27 -15.76
CA ALA A 82 -8.77 -16.10 -16.27
C ALA A 82 -8.03 -14.80 -15.92
N VAL A 83 -7.55 -14.68 -14.68
CA VAL A 83 -6.74 -13.53 -14.23
C VAL A 83 -5.44 -13.46 -15.02
N ALA A 84 -4.73 -14.57 -15.21
CA ALA A 84 -3.50 -14.62 -15.98
C ALA A 84 -3.71 -14.14 -17.42
N ARG A 85 -4.80 -14.57 -18.08
CA ARG A 85 -5.17 -14.09 -19.42
C ARG A 85 -5.39 -12.58 -19.43
N ALA A 86 -6.21 -12.07 -18.50
CA ALA A 86 -6.49 -10.63 -18.39
C ALA A 86 -5.23 -9.79 -18.15
N ASP A 87 -4.32 -10.24 -17.29
CA ASP A 87 -3.04 -9.57 -17.03
C ASP A 87 -2.16 -9.51 -18.29
N THR A 88 -2.11 -10.59 -19.09
CA THR A 88 -1.37 -10.57 -20.35
C THR A 88 -1.98 -9.62 -21.38
N GLU A 89 -3.31 -9.52 -21.45
CA GLU A 89 -4.00 -8.59 -22.33
C GLU A 89 -3.81 -7.14 -21.90
N ALA A 90 -3.91 -6.86 -20.60
CA ALA A 90 -3.66 -5.54 -20.03
C ALA A 90 -2.24 -5.05 -20.34
N LYS A 91 -1.25 -5.95 -20.29
CA LYS A 91 0.14 -5.63 -20.63
C LYS A 91 0.36 -5.36 -22.14
N LYS A 92 -0.44 -5.97 -23.01
CA LYS A 92 -0.36 -5.76 -24.47
C LYS A 92 -1.03 -4.46 -24.92
N ARG A 93 -2.02 -3.97 -24.17
CA ARG A 93 -2.68 -2.71 -24.49
C ARG A 93 -1.71 -1.56 -24.21
N PRO A 94 -1.48 -0.64 -25.17
CA PRO A 94 -0.77 0.60 -24.86
C PRO A 94 -1.54 1.34 -23.77
N PRO A 95 -0.88 2.14 -22.91
CA PRO A 95 -1.56 2.90 -21.87
C PRO A 95 -2.58 3.83 -22.55
N GLN A 96 -3.85 3.43 -22.55
CA GLN A 96 -4.94 4.34 -22.86
C GLN A 96 -4.89 5.40 -21.77
N GLY A 97 -4.76 6.66 -22.21
CA GLY A 97 -4.52 7.81 -21.36
C GLY A 97 -5.34 7.75 -20.09
N VAL A 98 -4.68 8.09 -18.97
CA VAL A 98 -5.28 8.18 -17.64
C VAL A 98 -6.55 9.02 -17.76
N ILE A 99 -7.70 8.36 -17.80
CA ILE A 99 -8.94 8.99 -17.38
C ILE A 99 -8.72 9.18 -15.88
N GLU A 100 -8.43 10.41 -15.48
CA GLU A 100 -8.48 10.81 -14.09
C GLU A 100 -9.91 10.59 -13.62
N VAL A 101 -10.23 9.35 -13.22
CA VAL A 101 -11.38 9.08 -12.38
C VAL A 101 -10.98 9.76 -11.07
N GLY A 102 -11.40 11.01 -10.92
CA GLY A 102 -11.16 11.79 -9.72
C GLY A 102 -11.61 10.95 -8.53
N PHE A 103 -10.64 10.45 -7.76
CA PHE A 103 -10.88 9.98 -6.40
C PHE A 103 -11.12 11.22 -5.53
N GLY A 104 -12.18 11.96 -5.84
CA GLY A 104 -12.75 12.90 -4.89
C GLY A 104 -13.18 12.13 -3.65
N PRO A 105 -13.24 12.76 -2.47
CA PRO A 105 -13.97 12.18 -1.35
C PRO A 105 -15.35 11.83 -1.88
N ARG A 106 -15.70 10.55 -1.83
CA ARG A 106 -17.05 10.07 -2.13
C ARG A 106 -18.01 10.96 -1.35
N GLU A 107 -18.69 11.88 -2.03
CA GLU A 107 -19.82 12.57 -1.44
C GLU A 107 -20.77 11.46 -1.04
N GLU A 108 -20.88 11.27 0.27
CA GLU A 108 -21.89 10.44 0.88
C GLU A 108 -23.21 11.04 0.41
N THR A 109 -23.78 10.46 -0.65
CA THR A 109 -25.19 10.58 -0.95
C THR A 109 -25.88 10.34 0.38
N PRO A 110 -26.69 11.27 0.92
CA PRO A 110 -27.42 11.01 2.15
C PRO A 110 -28.34 9.84 1.84
N GLN A 111 -27.89 8.63 2.22
CA GLN A 111 -28.75 7.46 2.26
C GLN A 111 -29.80 7.83 3.28
N ALA A 112 -31.00 8.14 2.76
CA ALA A 112 -32.23 8.17 3.51
C ALA A 112 -32.21 7.00 4.49
N ASP A 113 -32.52 7.30 5.75
CA ASP A 113 -32.59 6.39 6.88
C ASP A 113 -33.41 5.15 6.53
N SER A 114 -32.77 4.14 5.92
CA SER A 114 -33.30 2.79 5.86
C SER A 114 -32.85 2.15 7.16
N GLU A 115 -33.76 2.06 8.10
CA GLU A 115 -33.70 1.27 9.33
C GLU A 115 -33.02 -0.08 9.05
N LYS A 116 -31.71 -0.17 9.29
CA LYS A 116 -31.03 -1.47 9.32
C LYS A 116 -31.37 -2.08 10.67
N PRO A 117 -31.88 -3.33 10.73
CA PRO A 117 -32.11 -3.98 12.01
C PRO A 117 -30.78 -3.97 12.78
N ALA A 118 -30.82 -3.45 14.01
CA ALA A 118 -29.66 -3.43 14.88
C ALA A 118 -29.08 -4.85 14.92
N ASN A 119 -27.82 -5.00 14.53
CA ASN A 119 -27.21 -6.31 14.47
C ASN A 119 -27.04 -6.83 15.91
N GLU A 120 -27.97 -7.68 16.35
CA GLU A 120 -28.08 -8.24 17.71
C GLU A 120 -26.83 -9.02 18.16
N TRP A 121 -25.95 -9.36 17.21
CA TRP A 121 -24.70 -10.09 17.45
C TRP A 121 -23.54 -9.20 17.87
N LEU A 122 -23.62 -7.88 17.65
CA LEU A 122 -22.58 -6.96 18.11
C LEU A 122 -23.00 -6.33 19.43
N PRO A 123 -22.09 -6.26 20.42
CA PRO A 123 -22.39 -5.54 21.65
C PRO A 123 -22.64 -4.05 21.34
N ASP A 124 -23.62 -3.45 22.02
CA ASP A 124 -24.11 -2.08 21.81
C ASP A 124 -23.02 -1.00 21.84
N ASN A 125 -21.88 -1.30 22.48
CA ASN A 125 -20.73 -0.43 22.57
C ASN A 125 -20.00 -0.20 21.23
N LEU A 126 -20.24 -1.04 20.21
CA LEU A 126 -19.61 -0.97 18.89
C LEU A 126 -20.56 -0.47 17.79
N THR A 127 -21.87 -0.59 17.97
CA THR A 127 -22.88 -0.24 16.96
C THR A 127 -23.13 1.26 16.87
N ASN A 128 -22.82 2.01 17.93
CA ASN A 128 -22.91 3.47 17.96
C ASN A 128 -21.51 4.10 17.88
N PRO A 129 -21.05 4.57 16.71
CA PRO A 129 -19.76 5.25 16.62
C PRO A 129 -19.82 6.58 17.38
N LYS A 130 -19.31 6.60 18.62
CA LYS A 130 -19.12 7.82 19.41
C LYS A 130 -18.16 8.75 18.65
N LYS A 131 -18.69 9.82 18.04
CA LYS A 131 -17.89 10.87 17.37
C LYS A 131 -16.81 11.39 18.33
N ARG A 132 -15.56 10.93 18.18
CA ARG A 132 -14.40 11.51 18.89
C ARG A 132 -14.20 12.92 18.35
N GLY A 133 -14.36 13.91 19.23
CA GLY A 133 -14.09 15.32 18.93
C GLY A 133 -12.67 15.51 18.41
N LYS A 134 -12.56 16.09 17.21
CA LYS A 134 -11.29 16.40 16.56
C LYS A 134 -10.58 17.50 17.36
N GLY A 135 -9.57 17.15 18.13
CA GLY A 135 -8.77 18.10 18.91
C GLY A 135 -8.08 19.10 17.99
N LYS A 136 -8.34 20.40 18.18
CA LYS A 136 -7.56 21.49 17.57
C LYS A 136 -6.15 21.44 18.14
N ARG A 137 -5.14 21.25 17.28
CA ARG A 137 -3.73 21.44 17.66
C ARG A 137 -3.48 22.93 17.85
N LYS A 138 -2.93 23.32 19.01
CA LYS A 138 -2.29 24.62 19.23
C LYS A 138 -0.89 24.60 18.64
#